data_AF-A0A7X1H267-F1
#
_entry.id   AF-A0A7X1H267-F1
#
_cell.length_a   1.000
_cell.length_b   1.000
_cell.length_c   1.000
_cell.angle_alpha   90.00
_cell.angle_beta   90.00
_cell.angle_gamma   90.00
#
_symmetry.space_group_name_H-M   'P 1'
#
loop_
_entity.id
_entity.type
_entity.pdbx_description
1 polymer ?
#
loop_
_entity_poly.entity_id
_entity_poly.type
_entity_poly.pdbx_seq_one_letter_code
_entity_poly.pdbx_strand_id
1 'polypeptide(L)'
;MTSLIRKTNLDLKYYKFQYRLLKLFTHLFPANKKVYVANRVTQYKEMWKKAASQLAAQLYEISEDFWEIRYEGRRTWINNYKVQLDDPVILSLAGDKAVCYALMQQHGIKVNDHCVFCLNSIPRAEGFINEHDGLFVIKPAVDTSAGLGVTTHIKTSREGRKAAVLASIYGNKIIIERFIPGELYRLLFLNGKMIHATRRRGIWLESDGRRTVIQLFQNEIQKNTRLKYIASADKLRTNQDAIYTLKAQGLTCDSITETGRKVLVLGNPDGKGNLSEEVPNYSENVTQLICPDIRKAAGKAAGVINSQFAGIDLITIDPTVPLQESRGSIIEINTTPGLHHHSNLINDDEENHPAVKVLRHLLQITH
;
A
#
# COMPACT_ATOMS: atom_id res chain seq x y z
N MET A 1 12.28 -30.97 24.07
CA MET A 1 11.98 -29.60 23.58
C MET A 1 13.22 -28.70 23.46
N THR A 2 14.13 -28.69 24.44
CA THR A 2 15.31 -27.79 24.50
C THR A 2 16.33 -27.96 23.36
N SER A 3 16.53 -29.19 22.88
CA SER A 3 17.42 -29.51 21.74
C SER A 3 16.85 -29.00 20.40
N LEU A 4 15.54 -29.14 20.19
CA LEU A 4 14.85 -28.66 18.98
C LEU A 4 14.91 -27.12 18.90
N ILE A 5 14.66 -26.43 20.03
CA ILE A 5 14.71 -24.97 20.16
C ILE A 5 16.13 -24.42 19.90
N ARG A 6 17.17 -25.11 20.36
CA ARG A 6 18.56 -24.71 20.09
C ARG A 6 18.92 -24.86 18.60
N LYS A 7 18.49 -25.96 17.96
CA LYS A 7 18.73 -26.21 16.54
C LYS A 7 18.02 -25.19 15.65
N THR A 8 16.75 -24.88 15.94
CA THR A 8 15.99 -23.83 15.22
C THR A 8 16.61 -22.44 15.38
N ASN A 9 17.16 -22.10 16.55
CA ASN A 9 17.80 -20.80 16.76
C ASN A 9 19.13 -20.66 16.01
N LEU A 10 19.91 -21.74 15.86
CA LEU A 10 21.13 -21.72 15.04
C LEU A 10 20.79 -21.51 13.55
N ASP A 11 19.76 -22.19 13.05
CA ASP A 11 19.32 -22.06 11.65
C ASP A 11 18.84 -20.63 11.35
N LEU A 12 18.08 -20.01 12.25
CA LEU A 12 17.60 -18.63 12.10
C LEU A 12 18.74 -17.60 12.07
N LYS A 13 19.77 -17.78 12.91
CA LYS A 13 20.98 -16.93 12.90
C LYS A 13 21.74 -17.06 11.58
N TYR A 14 21.87 -18.29 11.07
CA TYR A 14 22.51 -18.56 9.78
C TYR A 14 21.75 -17.89 8.62
N TYR A 15 20.43 -18.05 8.55
CA TYR A 15 19.61 -17.36 7.53
C TYR A 15 19.73 -15.83 7.64
N LYS A 16 19.70 -15.27 8.86
CA LYS A 16 19.83 -13.82 9.06
C LYS A 16 21.18 -13.30 8.56
N PHE A 17 22.26 -14.06 8.78
CA PHE A 17 23.58 -13.73 8.25
C PHE A 17 23.62 -13.77 6.72
N GLN A 18 23.08 -14.82 6.09
CA GLN A 18 23.00 -14.93 4.62
C GLN A 18 22.22 -13.77 4.00
N TYR A 19 21.05 -13.43 4.54
CA TYR A 19 20.27 -12.31 4.01
C TYR A 19 20.91 -10.94 4.28
N ARG A 20 21.66 -10.77 5.37
CA ARG A 20 22.45 -9.56 5.61
C ARG A 20 23.56 -9.39 4.56
N LEU A 21 24.24 -10.49 4.22
CA LEU A 21 25.20 -10.49 3.12
C LEU A 21 24.51 -10.15 1.81
N LEU A 22 23.38 -10.79 1.50
CA LEU A 22 22.61 -10.50 0.29
C LEU A 22 22.18 -9.02 0.23
N LYS A 23 21.72 -8.45 1.35
CA LYS A 23 21.39 -7.02 1.46
C LYS A 23 22.61 -6.14 1.16
N LEU A 24 23.78 -6.48 1.72
CA LEU A 24 25.03 -5.78 1.46
C LEU A 24 25.40 -5.83 -0.04
N PHE A 25 25.29 -7.01 -0.65
CA PHE A 25 25.52 -7.20 -2.09
C PHE A 25 24.53 -6.41 -2.95
N THR A 26 23.24 -6.38 -2.60
CA THR A 26 22.23 -5.59 -3.32
C THR A 26 22.46 -4.08 -3.20
N HIS A 27 23.10 -3.62 -2.13
CA HIS A 27 23.54 -2.23 -1.99
C HIS A 27 24.80 -1.92 -2.82
N LEU A 28 25.72 -2.87 -2.95
CA LEU A 28 26.94 -2.74 -3.75
C LEU A 28 26.69 -2.83 -5.26
N PHE A 29 25.65 -3.57 -5.67
CA PHE A 29 25.27 -3.75 -7.07
C PHE A 29 23.76 -3.53 -7.25
N PRO A 30 23.30 -2.26 -7.25
CA PRO A 30 21.87 -1.97 -7.37
C PRO A 30 21.33 -2.34 -8.76
N ALA A 31 20.52 -3.40 -8.82
CA ALA A 31 19.69 -3.69 -9.98
C ALA A 31 18.44 -2.78 -9.93
N ASN A 32 18.29 -1.92 -10.95
CA ASN A 32 17.28 -0.86 -11.10
C ASN A 32 17.37 0.31 -10.11
N LYS A 33 17.43 1.54 -10.64
CA LYS A 33 17.40 2.80 -9.87
C LYS A 33 16.00 2.99 -9.24
N LYS A 34 15.81 2.55 -8.00
CA LYS A 34 14.62 2.92 -7.21
C LYS A 34 14.76 4.38 -6.75
N VAL A 35 13.84 5.26 -7.15
CA VAL A 35 13.82 6.67 -6.71
C VAL A 35 12.87 6.83 -5.52
N TYR A 36 13.43 6.80 -4.32
CA TYR A 36 12.69 7.04 -3.07
C TYR A 36 12.03 8.41 -3.06
N VAL A 37 10.90 8.56 -2.34
CA VAL A 37 10.18 9.85 -2.18
C VAL A 37 11.10 11.03 -1.81
N ALA A 38 12.10 10.80 -0.95
CA ALA A 38 13.08 11.81 -0.55
C ALA A 38 13.92 12.34 -1.72
N ASN A 39 14.09 11.54 -2.78
CA ASN A 39 14.89 11.88 -3.96
C ASN A 39 14.05 12.54 -5.07
N ARG A 40 12.75 12.80 -4.85
CA ARG A 40 11.83 13.39 -5.84
C ARG A 40 11.80 14.93 -5.83
N VAL A 41 12.90 15.56 -5.41
CA VAL A 41 12.93 17.00 -5.11
C VAL A 41 12.43 17.85 -6.28
N THR A 42 12.94 17.64 -7.49
CA THR A 42 12.50 18.38 -8.69
C THR A 42 11.02 18.18 -8.99
N GLN A 43 10.52 16.95 -8.88
CA GLN A 43 9.11 16.63 -9.12
C GLN A 43 8.20 17.37 -8.13
N TYR A 44 8.55 17.34 -6.84
CA TYR A 44 7.78 18.04 -5.81
C TYR A 44 7.86 19.56 -5.97
N LYS A 45 9.02 20.10 -6.34
CA LYS A 45 9.19 21.54 -6.57
C LYS A 45 8.23 22.05 -7.64
N GLU A 46 8.17 21.37 -8.79
CA GLU A 46 7.27 21.75 -9.89
C GLU A 46 5.79 21.58 -9.50
N MET A 47 5.46 20.52 -8.77
CA MET A 47 4.11 20.30 -8.26
C MET A 47 3.66 21.43 -7.32
N TRP A 48 4.51 21.82 -6.35
CA TRP A 48 4.20 22.90 -5.42
C TRP A 48 4.18 24.26 -6.10
N LYS A 49 5.05 24.49 -7.08
CA LYS A 49 5.05 25.71 -7.90
C LYS A 49 3.73 25.84 -8.69
N LYS A 50 3.26 24.76 -9.33
CA LYS A 50 1.96 24.73 -10.03
C LYS A 50 0.81 25.01 -9.06
N ALA A 51 0.81 24.36 -7.90
CA ALA A 51 -0.22 24.57 -6.87
C ALA A 51 -0.23 26.01 -6.32
N ALA A 52 0.95 26.61 -6.10
CA ALA A 52 1.07 27.98 -5.64
C ALA A 52 0.52 28.96 -6.68
N SER A 53 0.90 28.82 -7.95
CA SER A 53 0.41 29.66 -9.05
C SER A 53 -1.11 29.63 -9.17
N GLN A 54 -1.75 28.47 -9.02
CA GLN A 54 -3.21 28.35 -9.06
C GLN A 54 -3.93 29.08 -7.91
N LEU A 55 -3.25 29.30 -6.79
CA LEU A 55 -3.77 30.02 -5.62
C LEU A 55 -3.30 31.48 -5.59
N ALA A 56 -2.70 31.99 -6.66
CA ALA A 56 -2.02 33.29 -6.68
C ALA A 56 -0.96 33.45 -5.57
N ALA A 57 -0.42 32.33 -5.08
CA ALA A 57 0.66 32.28 -4.11
C ALA A 57 2.02 32.20 -4.83
N GLN A 58 3.09 32.56 -4.13
CA GLN A 58 4.45 32.56 -4.68
C GLN A 58 5.35 31.62 -3.89
N LEU A 59 6.08 30.76 -4.60
CA LEU A 59 7.09 29.87 -4.04
C LEU A 59 8.47 30.54 -4.09
N TYR A 60 9.16 30.53 -2.95
CA TYR A 60 10.52 31.01 -2.75
C TYR A 60 11.41 29.83 -2.37
N GLU A 61 12.52 29.66 -3.07
CA GLU A 61 13.48 28.60 -2.79
C GLU A 61 14.47 29.04 -1.71
N ILE A 62 14.54 28.30 -0.61
CA ILE A 62 15.48 28.53 0.50
C ILE A 62 16.69 27.59 0.37
N SER A 63 16.43 26.32 0.04
CA SER A 63 17.42 25.32 -0.37
C SER A 63 16.81 24.42 -1.45
N GLU A 64 17.60 23.46 -1.95
CA GLU A 64 17.18 22.50 -2.98
C GLU A 64 15.84 21.84 -2.66
N ASP A 65 15.65 21.40 -1.42
CA ASP A 65 14.49 20.65 -0.92
C ASP A 65 13.62 21.42 0.07
N PHE A 66 13.95 22.69 0.37
CA PHE A 66 13.22 23.50 1.34
C PHE A 66 12.71 24.79 0.70
N TRP A 67 11.39 24.97 0.72
CA TRP A 67 10.70 26.08 0.05
C TRP A 67 9.75 26.79 1.00
N GLU A 68 9.66 28.11 0.85
CA GLU A 68 8.65 28.94 1.50
C GLU A 68 7.59 29.31 0.47
N ILE A 69 6.31 29.15 0.79
CA ILE A 69 5.21 29.61 -0.07
C ILE A 69 4.46 30.72 0.66
N ARG A 70 4.24 31.86 -0.02
CA ARG A 70 3.61 33.06 0.54
C ARG A 70 2.34 33.45 -0.22
N TYR A 71 1.34 33.93 0.52
CA TYR A 71 0.09 34.50 -0.01
C TYR A 71 -0.45 35.54 0.98
N GLU A 72 -0.67 36.78 0.53
CA GLU A 72 -1.31 37.87 1.32
C GLU A 72 -0.82 37.99 2.78
N GLY A 73 0.51 38.02 2.98
CA GLY A 73 1.13 38.13 4.31
C GLY A 73 1.18 36.82 5.12
N ARG A 74 0.56 35.74 4.63
CA ARG A 74 0.66 34.39 5.19
C ARG A 74 1.78 33.61 4.53
N ARG A 75 2.31 32.62 5.25
CA ARG A 75 3.36 31.73 4.74
C ARG A 75 3.22 30.32 5.27
N THR A 76 3.76 29.36 4.52
CA THR A 76 4.01 27.99 4.95
C THR A 76 5.38 27.55 4.45
N TRP A 77 5.96 26.56 5.11
CA TRP A 77 7.19 25.91 4.69
C TRP A 77 6.92 24.50 4.20
N ILE A 78 7.65 24.11 3.17
CA ILE A 78 7.59 22.80 2.54
C ILE A 78 9.00 22.22 2.51
N ASN A 79 9.16 21.01 3.03
CA ASN A 79 10.39 20.24 2.88
C ASN A 79 10.08 19.06 1.94
N ASN A 80 10.35 19.25 0.65
CA ASN A 80 10.07 18.29 -0.41
C ASN A 80 8.60 17.81 -0.39
N TYR A 81 8.32 16.64 0.20
CA TYR A 81 6.99 16.06 0.33
C TYR A 81 6.31 16.32 1.69
N LYS A 82 7.06 16.86 2.66
CA LYS A 82 6.60 17.10 4.03
C LYS A 82 6.00 18.50 4.17
N VAL A 83 4.92 18.56 4.93
CA VAL A 83 4.14 19.77 5.20
C VAL A 83 3.91 19.94 6.71
N GLN A 84 3.53 21.13 7.13
CA GLN A 84 3.40 21.51 8.54
C GLN A 84 2.02 21.18 9.14
N LEU A 85 1.57 19.93 8.97
CA LEU A 85 0.23 19.50 9.42
C LEU A 85 0.26 18.54 10.59
N ASP A 86 1.31 17.73 10.73
CA ASP A 86 1.42 16.74 11.81
C ASP A 86 2.73 16.95 12.59
N ASP A 87 2.67 16.78 13.91
CA ASP A 87 3.84 16.85 14.77
C ASP A 87 4.63 15.52 14.80
N PRO A 88 5.91 15.52 15.22
CA PRO A 88 6.76 14.34 15.19
C PRO A 88 6.24 13.11 15.96
N VAL A 89 5.41 13.31 16.99
CA VAL A 89 4.79 12.21 17.75
C VAL A 89 3.75 11.52 16.89
N ILE A 90 2.89 12.27 16.21
CA ILE A 90 1.88 11.75 15.28
C ILE A 90 2.55 11.02 14.11
N LEU A 91 3.65 11.55 13.58
CA LEU A 91 4.42 10.89 12.51
C LEU A 91 4.95 9.51 12.96
N SER A 92 5.48 9.44 14.18
CA SER A 92 6.02 8.20 14.76
C SER A 92 4.92 7.19 15.08
N LEU A 93 3.77 7.67 15.55
CA LEU A 93 2.59 6.85 15.84
C LEU A 93 2.04 6.20 14.56
N ALA A 94 1.88 6.98 13.49
CA ALA A 94 1.41 6.47 12.20
C ALA A 94 2.39 5.48 11.56
N GLY A 95 3.70 5.68 11.76
CA GLY A 95 4.75 4.77 11.29
C GLY A 95 4.76 3.38 11.94
N ASP A 96 4.10 3.21 13.11
CA ASP A 96 3.98 1.92 13.80
C ASP A 96 2.59 1.30 13.57
N LYS A 97 2.55 0.31 12.67
CA LYS A 97 1.32 -0.39 12.28
C LYS A 97 0.63 -1.08 13.47
N ALA A 98 1.41 -1.63 14.40
CA ALA A 98 0.86 -2.30 15.56
C ALA A 98 0.23 -1.31 16.54
N VAL A 99 0.80 -0.11 16.69
CA VAL A 99 0.19 0.97 17.47
C VAL A 99 -1.08 1.47 16.79
N CYS A 100 -1.04 1.70 15.47
CA CYS A 100 -2.22 2.08 14.70
C CYS A 100 -3.37 1.08 14.88
N TYR A 101 -3.09 -0.22 14.73
CA TYR A 101 -4.10 -1.26 14.91
C TYR A 101 -4.66 -1.31 16.33
N ALA A 102 -3.81 -1.20 17.36
CA ALA A 102 -4.27 -1.16 18.74
C ALA A 102 -5.22 0.02 18.99
N LEU A 103 -4.87 1.22 18.52
CA LEU A 103 -5.72 2.41 18.64
C LEU A 103 -7.02 2.27 17.87
N MET A 104 -6.97 1.75 16.64
CA MET A 104 -8.14 1.47 15.83
C MET A 104 -9.09 0.50 16.53
N GLN A 105 -8.57 -0.59 17.08
CA GLN A 105 -9.36 -1.59 17.83
C GLN A 105 -10.00 -1.01 19.08
N GLN A 106 -9.27 -0.20 19.86
CA GLN A 106 -9.82 0.49 21.04
C GLN A 106 -11.01 1.38 20.71
N HIS A 107 -11.07 1.92 19.49
CA HIS A 107 -12.16 2.76 19.01
C HIS A 107 -13.21 1.98 18.19
N GLY A 108 -13.20 0.64 18.26
CA GLY A 108 -14.16 -0.22 17.57
C GLY A 108 -14.03 -0.22 16.05
N ILE A 109 -12.85 0.14 15.51
CA ILE A 109 -12.54 0.00 14.09
C ILE A 109 -11.98 -1.40 13.87
N LYS A 110 -12.63 -2.17 12.99
CA LYS A 110 -12.15 -3.49 12.61
C LYS A 110 -10.82 -3.35 11.86
N VAL A 111 -9.83 -4.09 12.30
CA VAL A 111 -8.54 -4.28 11.61
C VAL A 111 -8.41 -5.74 11.21
N ASN A 112 -7.46 -6.02 10.33
CA ASN A 112 -7.15 -7.38 9.95
C ASN A 112 -6.66 -8.20 11.14
N ASP A 113 -7.00 -9.49 11.18
CA ASP A 113 -6.49 -10.40 12.20
C ASP A 113 -4.96 -10.43 12.09
N HIS A 114 -4.28 -10.26 13.22
CA HIS A 114 -2.84 -10.12 13.22
C HIS A 114 -2.20 -10.58 14.53
N CYS A 115 -0.90 -10.87 14.47
CA CYS A 115 -0.07 -11.12 15.64
C CYS A 115 1.25 -10.36 15.52
N VAL A 116 1.61 -9.63 16.57
CA VAL A 116 2.90 -8.92 16.67
C VAL A 116 3.89 -9.78 17.45
N PHE A 117 5.08 -9.95 16.89
CA PHE A 117 6.12 -10.79 17.45
C PHE A 117 7.51 -10.28 17.05
N CYS A 118 8.55 -10.95 17.52
CA CYS A 118 9.92 -10.76 17.07
C CYS A 118 10.61 -12.12 16.92
N LEU A 119 11.84 -12.17 16.40
CA LEU A 119 12.48 -13.46 16.08
C LEU A 119 12.60 -14.43 17.27
N ASN A 120 12.77 -13.91 18.50
CA ASN A 120 12.85 -14.76 19.68
C ASN A 120 11.49 -15.36 20.10
N SER A 121 10.39 -14.88 19.53
CA SER A 121 9.00 -15.25 19.81
C SER A 121 8.29 -15.74 18.55
N ILE A 122 9.03 -16.29 17.58
CA ILE A 122 8.52 -16.95 16.37
C ILE A 122 7.37 -17.94 16.63
N PRO A 123 7.37 -18.74 17.72
CA PRO A 123 6.25 -19.63 18.01
C PRO A 123 4.87 -18.94 18.03
N ARG A 124 4.81 -17.63 18.33
CA ARG A 124 3.55 -16.86 18.24
C ARG A 124 3.04 -16.74 16.80
N ALA A 125 3.93 -16.52 15.83
CA ALA A 125 3.57 -16.48 14.41
C ALA A 125 3.19 -17.86 13.88
N GLU A 126 3.84 -18.92 14.36
CA GLU A 126 3.48 -20.30 14.02
C GLU A 126 2.11 -20.68 14.59
N GLY A 127 1.83 -20.29 15.84
CA GLY A 127 0.50 -20.42 16.45
C GLY A 127 -0.56 -19.72 15.61
N PHE A 128 -0.33 -18.47 15.24
CA PHE A 128 -1.24 -17.71 14.37
C PHE A 128 -1.50 -18.41 13.03
N ILE A 129 -0.47 -18.98 12.39
CA ILE A 129 -0.64 -19.74 11.13
C ILE A 129 -1.48 -21.00 11.35
N ASN A 130 -1.33 -21.69 12.48
CA ASN A 130 -2.03 -22.93 12.76
C ASN A 130 -3.48 -22.70 13.23
N GLU A 131 -3.77 -21.55 13.82
CA GLU A 131 -5.10 -21.16 14.34
C GLU A 131 -6.01 -20.56 13.26
N HIS A 132 -5.46 -20.17 12.12
CA HIS A 132 -6.20 -19.50 11.05
C HIS A 132 -6.04 -20.21 9.70
N ASP A 133 -7.11 -20.19 8.90
CA ASP A 133 -7.08 -20.67 7.52
C ASP A 133 -6.71 -19.56 6.52
N GLY A 134 -6.00 -19.96 5.46
CA GLY A 134 -5.75 -19.15 4.29
C GLY A 134 -4.28 -18.89 4.04
N LEU A 135 -3.98 -17.69 3.55
CA LEU A 135 -2.62 -17.20 3.35
C LEU A 135 -2.34 -16.06 4.32
N PHE A 136 -1.05 -15.83 4.54
CA PHE A 136 -0.56 -14.82 5.47
C PHE A 136 0.46 -13.90 4.82
N VAL A 137 0.61 -12.74 5.44
CA VAL A 137 1.63 -11.74 5.14
C VAL A 137 2.48 -11.55 6.38
N ILE A 138 3.80 -11.63 6.24
CA ILE A 138 4.75 -11.25 7.29
C ILE A 138 5.53 -10.04 6.80
N LYS A 139 5.56 -9.00 7.62
CA LYS A 139 6.24 -7.73 7.33
C LYS A 139 6.79 -7.10 8.62
N PRO A 140 7.78 -6.22 8.54
CA PRO A 140 8.16 -5.42 9.71
C PRO A 140 7.01 -4.48 10.10
N ALA A 141 6.85 -4.26 11.40
CA ALA A 141 5.70 -3.54 11.94
C ALA A 141 5.87 -2.01 11.94
N VAL A 142 7.10 -1.52 11.79
CA VAL A 142 7.48 -0.11 11.97
C VAL A 142 8.36 0.35 10.81
N ASP A 143 8.13 1.57 10.31
CA ASP A 143 9.01 2.31 9.39
C ASP A 143 9.44 1.56 8.12
N THR A 144 8.53 0.82 7.51
CA THR A 144 8.79 0.11 6.24
C THR A 144 8.15 0.80 5.06
N SER A 145 8.96 1.21 4.10
CA SER A 145 8.50 1.66 2.79
C SER A 145 8.77 0.61 1.71
N ALA A 146 8.12 0.78 0.55
CA ALA A 146 8.41 0.07 -0.70
C ALA A 146 8.40 -1.47 -0.63
N GLY A 147 7.65 -2.07 0.31
CA GLY A 147 7.53 -3.51 0.45
C GLY A 147 8.81 -4.21 0.97
N LEU A 148 9.76 -3.46 1.55
CA LEU A 148 10.97 -4.03 2.10
C LEU A 148 10.68 -4.96 3.29
N GLY A 149 11.22 -6.18 3.23
CA GLY A 149 10.99 -7.19 4.27
C GLY A 149 9.59 -7.80 4.26
N VAL A 150 8.74 -7.48 3.28
CA VAL A 150 7.38 -8.03 3.16
C VAL A 150 7.44 -9.35 2.41
N THR A 151 6.83 -10.38 2.99
CA THR A 151 6.58 -11.67 2.32
C THR A 151 5.09 -11.96 2.36
N THR A 152 4.49 -12.20 1.21
CA THR A 152 3.06 -12.53 1.05
C THR A 152 2.87 -14.01 0.69
N HIS A 153 1.62 -14.46 0.65
CA HIS A 153 1.25 -15.83 0.27
C HIS A 153 1.91 -16.93 1.12
N ILE A 154 2.17 -16.63 2.40
CA ILE A 154 2.70 -17.60 3.35
C ILE A 154 1.58 -18.58 3.70
N LYS A 155 1.83 -19.88 3.62
CA LYS A 155 0.86 -20.93 3.93
C LYS A 155 1.30 -21.79 5.11
N THR A 156 2.60 -21.95 5.31
CA THR A 156 3.16 -22.89 6.29
C THR A 156 4.03 -22.21 7.33
N SER A 157 4.12 -22.80 8.52
CA SER A 157 5.05 -22.36 9.57
C SER A 157 6.51 -22.29 9.07
N ARG A 158 6.92 -23.19 8.15
CA ARG A 158 8.27 -23.16 7.56
C ARG A 158 8.50 -21.92 6.70
N GLU A 159 7.53 -21.55 5.88
CA GLU A 159 7.57 -20.30 5.09
C GLU A 159 7.55 -19.09 6.02
N GLY A 160 6.69 -19.12 7.05
CA GLY A 160 6.59 -18.08 8.08
C GLY A 160 7.92 -17.79 8.77
N ARG A 161 8.70 -18.83 9.12
CA ARG A 161 10.05 -18.67 9.69
C ARG A 161 11.00 -17.93 8.74
N LYS A 162 11.04 -18.32 7.46
CA LYS A 162 11.90 -17.68 6.46
C LYS A 162 11.52 -16.20 6.27
N ALA A 163 10.23 -15.93 6.17
CA ALA A 163 9.68 -14.59 6.04
C ALA A 163 9.99 -13.72 7.26
N ALA A 164 9.86 -14.27 8.47
CA ALA A 164 10.22 -13.57 9.71
C ALA A 164 11.70 -13.20 9.75
N VAL A 165 12.60 -14.08 9.30
CA VAL A 165 14.04 -13.76 9.20
C VAL A 165 14.26 -12.58 8.27
N LEU A 166 13.64 -12.59 7.08
CA LEU A 166 13.75 -11.50 6.12
C LEU A 166 13.22 -10.17 6.71
N ALA A 167 12.03 -10.18 7.32
CA ALA A 167 11.46 -9.01 7.97
C ALA A 167 12.36 -8.46 9.09
N SER A 168 13.00 -9.34 9.87
CA SER A 168 13.87 -8.97 11.00
C SER A 168 15.12 -8.16 10.64
N ILE A 169 15.44 -8.05 9.35
CA ILE A 169 16.58 -7.28 8.83
C ILE A 169 16.21 -5.80 8.72
N TYR A 170 14.92 -5.51 8.62
CA TYR A 170 14.38 -4.17 8.46
C TYR A 170 13.74 -3.65 9.75
N GLY A 171 13.31 -4.53 10.66
CA GLY A 171 12.84 -4.13 11.99
C GLY A 171 12.75 -5.31 12.96
N ASN A 172 12.99 -5.07 14.25
CA ASN A 172 12.91 -6.13 15.26
C ASN A 172 11.46 -6.51 15.59
N LYS A 173 10.52 -5.55 15.49
CA LYS A 173 9.09 -5.76 15.66
C LYS A 173 8.50 -6.18 14.31
N ILE A 174 7.89 -7.36 14.28
CA ILE A 174 7.35 -8.00 13.08
C ILE A 174 5.86 -8.24 13.31
N ILE A 175 5.08 -8.13 12.24
CA ILE A 175 3.66 -8.44 12.26
C ILE A 175 3.37 -9.55 11.23
N ILE A 176 2.57 -10.53 11.65
CA ILE A 176 1.89 -11.47 10.75
C ILE A 176 0.42 -11.07 10.66
N GLU A 177 -0.13 -11.08 9.46
CA GLU A 177 -1.53 -10.72 9.17
C GLU A 177 -2.13 -11.71 8.18
N ARG A 178 -3.46 -11.82 8.13
CA ARG A 178 -4.12 -12.58 7.06
C ARG A 178 -3.93 -11.88 5.71
N PHE A 179 -3.76 -12.66 4.66
CA PHE A 179 -3.71 -12.14 3.29
C PHE A 179 -5.10 -11.66 2.86
N ILE A 180 -5.16 -10.44 2.30
CA ILE A 180 -6.38 -9.85 1.78
C ILE A 180 -6.27 -9.82 0.25
N PRO A 181 -7.17 -10.49 -0.49
CA PRO A 181 -7.23 -10.37 -1.94
C PRO A 181 -7.86 -9.04 -2.36
N GLY A 182 -7.39 -8.48 -3.47
CA GLY A 182 -7.98 -7.27 -4.05
C GLY A 182 -6.95 -6.27 -4.56
N GLU A 183 -7.47 -5.17 -5.11
CA GLU A 183 -6.65 -4.05 -5.55
C GLU A 183 -6.21 -3.21 -4.34
N LEU A 184 -5.06 -2.54 -4.47
CA LEU A 184 -4.60 -1.59 -3.46
C LEU A 184 -5.16 -0.21 -3.77
N TYR A 185 -5.77 0.41 -2.77
CA TYR A 185 -6.30 1.76 -2.81
C TYR A 185 -5.55 2.63 -1.81
N ARG A 186 -5.32 3.89 -2.18
CA ARG A 186 -4.77 4.93 -1.30
C ARG A 186 -5.73 6.10 -1.27
N LEU A 187 -6.29 6.37 -0.10
CA LEU A 187 -7.22 7.45 0.13
C LEU A 187 -6.49 8.57 0.88
N LEU A 188 -6.48 9.76 0.32
CA LEU A 188 -5.82 10.93 0.90
C LEU A 188 -6.84 11.74 1.70
N PHE A 189 -6.53 11.99 2.96
CA PHE A 189 -7.35 12.75 3.90
C PHE A 189 -6.65 14.04 4.32
N LEU A 190 -7.43 15.11 4.42
CA LEU A 190 -7.04 16.40 4.98
C LEU A 190 -8.12 16.83 5.98
N ASN A 191 -7.74 16.96 7.25
CA ASN A 191 -8.64 17.25 8.38
C ASN A 191 -9.91 16.38 8.40
N GLY A 192 -9.70 15.06 8.31
CA GLY A 192 -10.77 14.06 8.36
C GLY A 192 -11.63 13.99 7.08
N LYS A 193 -11.40 14.84 6.07
CA LYS A 193 -12.10 14.79 4.79
C LYS A 193 -11.24 14.12 3.72
N MET A 194 -11.81 13.15 3.01
CA MET A 194 -11.14 12.54 1.86
C MET A 194 -11.07 13.56 0.72
N ILE A 195 -9.87 13.92 0.30
CA ILE A 195 -9.64 14.90 -0.78
C ILE A 195 -9.28 14.25 -2.12
N HIS A 196 -8.85 12.99 -2.10
CA HIS A 196 -8.48 12.22 -3.28
C HIS A 196 -8.44 10.71 -2.98
N ALA A 197 -8.65 9.85 -3.97
CA ALA A 197 -8.35 8.42 -3.87
C ALA A 197 -7.73 7.87 -5.16
N THR A 198 -6.77 6.97 -5.02
CA THR A 198 -6.10 6.32 -6.16
C THR A 198 -6.09 4.83 -6.00
N ARG A 199 -6.00 4.10 -7.12
CA ARG A 199 -5.82 2.64 -7.11
C ARG A 199 -4.62 2.21 -7.92
N ARG A 200 -4.00 1.13 -7.46
CA ARG A 200 -3.12 0.29 -8.27
C ARG A 200 -4.01 -0.69 -9.01
N ARG A 201 -4.24 -0.45 -10.31
CA ARG A 201 -5.18 -1.25 -11.09
C ARG A 201 -4.68 -2.68 -11.23
N GLY A 202 -5.51 -3.62 -10.80
CA GLY A 202 -5.35 -5.03 -11.04
C GLY A 202 -5.69 -5.42 -12.49
N ILE A 203 -5.70 -6.72 -12.77
CA ILE A 203 -6.16 -7.24 -14.05
C ILE A 203 -7.65 -7.58 -13.92
N TRP A 204 -8.45 -6.82 -14.66
CA TRP A 204 -9.88 -7.02 -14.77
C TRP A 204 -10.23 -7.65 -16.11
N LEU A 205 -11.21 -8.55 -16.09
CA LEU A 205 -11.82 -9.12 -17.28
C LEU A 205 -13.29 -8.75 -17.30
N GLU A 206 -13.84 -8.56 -18.50
CA GLU A 206 -15.29 -8.46 -18.70
C GLU A 206 -15.78 -9.77 -19.30
N SER A 207 -16.76 -10.40 -18.67
CA SER A 207 -17.29 -11.67 -19.13
C SER A 207 -18.14 -11.52 -20.38
N ASP A 208 -18.02 -12.48 -21.29
CA ASP A 208 -18.85 -12.58 -22.49
C ASP A 208 -20.01 -13.59 -22.34
N GLY A 209 -20.13 -14.26 -21.18
CA GLY A 209 -21.14 -15.28 -20.92
C GLY A 209 -20.87 -16.64 -21.55
N ARG A 210 -19.72 -16.81 -22.21
CA ARG A 210 -19.40 -18.04 -22.97
C ARG A 210 -18.04 -18.62 -22.60
N ARG A 211 -17.04 -17.77 -22.37
CA ARG A 211 -15.67 -18.18 -22.05
C ARG A 211 -15.47 -18.28 -20.55
N THR A 212 -14.62 -19.23 -20.16
CA THR A 212 -14.11 -19.32 -18.78
C THR A 212 -13.21 -18.13 -18.46
N VAL A 213 -13.02 -17.83 -17.17
CA VAL A 213 -12.09 -16.80 -16.70
C VAL A 213 -10.69 -16.96 -17.30
N ILE A 214 -10.16 -18.19 -17.37
CA ILE A 214 -8.83 -18.44 -17.97
C ILE A 214 -8.79 -18.13 -19.46
N GLN A 215 -9.85 -18.44 -20.20
CA GLN A 215 -9.95 -18.14 -21.64
C GLN A 215 -10.09 -16.63 -21.89
N LEU A 216 -10.89 -15.93 -21.06
CA LEU A 216 -10.98 -14.47 -21.09
C LEU A 216 -9.61 -13.84 -20.80
N PHE A 217 -8.88 -14.35 -19.82
CA PHE A 217 -7.53 -13.89 -19.48
C PHE A 217 -6.51 -14.10 -20.60
N GLN A 218 -6.54 -15.28 -21.23
CA GLN A 218 -5.70 -15.58 -22.39
C GLN A 218 -5.92 -14.58 -23.53
N ASN A 219 -7.19 -14.29 -23.83
CA ASN A 219 -7.58 -13.33 -24.85
C ASN A 219 -7.13 -11.90 -24.50
N GLU A 220 -7.32 -11.48 -23.24
CA GLU A 220 -6.92 -10.15 -22.78
C GLU A 220 -5.40 -9.96 -22.85
N ILE A 221 -4.62 -10.95 -22.42
CA ILE A 221 -3.15 -10.94 -22.57
C ILE A 221 -2.76 -10.85 -24.05
N GLN A 222 -3.43 -11.56 -24.95
CA GLN A 222 -3.10 -11.51 -26.39
C GLN A 222 -3.31 -10.12 -27.00
N LYS A 223 -4.32 -9.38 -26.52
CA LYS A 223 -4.65 -8.03 -26.99
C LYS A 223 -3.79 -6.95 -26.35
N ASN A 224 -3.44 -7.11 -25.08
CA ASN A 224 -2.75 -6.10 -24.31
C ASN A 224 -1.25 -6.40 -24.19
N THR A 225 -0.44 -5.73 -25.02
CA THR A 225 1.02 -5.91 -25.08
C THR A 225 1.70 -5.75 -23.72
N ARG A 226 1.20 -4.85 -22.85
CA ARG A 226 1.74 -4.69 -21.49
C ARG A 226 1.49 -5.93 -20.63
N LEU A 227 0.29 -6.52 -20.71
CA LEU A 227 -0.06 -7.72 -19.94
C LEU A 227 0.77 -8.95 -20.37
N LYS A 228 1.16 -9.05 -21.65
CA LYS A 228 2.04 -10.14 -22.14
C LYS A 228 3.37 -10.23 -21.39
N TYR A 229 3.92 -9.10 -20.95
CA TYR A 229 5.21 -9.08 -20.26
C TYR A 229 5.10 -9.39 -18.76
N ILE A 230 3.95 -9.10 -18.15
CA ILE A 230 3.78 -9.18 -16.69
C ILE A 230 2.97 -10.40 -16.24
N ALA A 231 2.21 -11.03 -17.14
CA ALA A 231 1.34 -12.15 -16.83
C ALA A 231 1.39 -13.26 -17.87
N SER A 232 1.14 -14.49 -17.43
CA SER A 232 1.07 -15.69 -18.29
C SER A 232 -0.13 -16.51 -17.87
N ALA A 233 -0.96 -16.88 -18.85
CA ALA A 233 -2.15 -17.69 -18.62
C ALA A 233 -1.80 -19.07 -18.04
N ASP A 234 -0.73 -19.70 -18.51
CA ASP A 234 -0.29 -21.02 -18.04
C ASP A 234 0.02 -21.02 -16.54
N LYS A 235 0.42 -19.86 -16.01
CA LYS A 235 0.73 -19.67 -14.59
C LYS A 235 -0.46 -19.23 -13.75
N LEU A 236 -1.58 -18.83 -14.37
CA LEU A 236 -2.72 -18.29 -13.62
C LEU A 236 -3.31 -19.32 -12.65
N ARG A 237 -3.41 -20.58 -13.08
CA ARG A 237 -3.97 -21.68 -12.26
C ARG A 237 -3.17 -22.00 -11.00
N THR A 238 -1.89 -21.64 -10.97
CA THR A 238 -0.99 -21.88 -9.83
C THR A 238 -0.62 -20.59 -9.10
N ASN A 239 -1.07 -19.45 -9.61
CA ASN A 239 -0.85 -18.14 -9.01
C ASN A 239 -1.77 -17.97 -7.80
N GLN A 240 -1.19 -17.90 -6.61
CA GLN A 240 -1.94 -17.78 -5.36
C GLN A 240 -2.76 -16.48 -5.27
N ASP A 241 -2.25 -15.35 -5.78
CA ASP A 241 -3.00 -14.09 -5.81
C ASP A 241 -4.27 -14.27 -6.66
N ALA A 242 -4.15 -14.92 -7.82
CA ALA A 242 -5.29 -15.18 -8.69
C ALA A 242 -6.31 -16.12 -8.06
N ILE A 243 -5.84 -17.24 -7.49
CA ILE A 243 -6.70 -18.22 -6.84
C ILE A 243 -7.51 -17.55 -5.72
N TYR A 244 -6.85 -16.78 -4.84
CA TYR A 244 -7.52 -16.15 -3.71
C TYR A 244 -8.41 -14.98 -4.13
N THR A 245 -8.01 -14.22 -5.14
CA THR A 245 -8.82 -13.11 -5.67
C THR A 245 -10.09 -13.61 -6.35
N LEU A 246 -10.01 -14.69 -7.14
CA LEU A 246 -11.18 -15.33 -7.73
C LEU A 246 -12.06 -15.96 -6.67
N LYS A 247 -11.48 -16.70 -5.71
CA LYS A 247 -12.23 -17.33 -4.62
C LYS A 247 -12.98 -16.28 -3.77
N ALA A 248 -12.41 -15.09 -3.56
CA ALA A 248 -13.07 -14.01 -2.83
C ALA A 248 -14.35 -13.53 -3.52
N GLN A 249 -14.45 -13.68 -4.84
CA GLN A 249 -15.63 -13.38 -5.66
C GLN A 249 -16.52 -14.62 -5.90
N GLY A 250 -16.22 -15.76 -5.27
CA GLY A 250 -16.93 -17.03 -5.48
C GLY A 250 -16.61 -17.72 -6.81
N LEU A 251 -15.47 -17.40 -7.43
CA LEU A 251 -15.07 -17.85 -8.76
C LEU A 251 -13.83 -18.74 -8.74
N THR A 252 -13.61 -19.42 -9.86
CA THR A 252 -12.40 -20.18 -10.18
C THR A 252 -11.95 -19.83 -11.61
N CYS A 253 -10.77 -20.31 -12.02
CA CYS A 253 -10.31 -20.15 -13.40
C CYS A 253 -11.27 -20.77 -14.44
N ASP A 254 -12.06 -21.77 -14.04
CA ASP A 254 -12.98 -22.50 -14.90
C ASP A 254 -14.41 -21.95 -14.85
N SER A 255 -14.66 -20.91 -14.04
CA SER A 255 -15.97 -20.27 -13.96
C SER A 255 -16.29 -19.53 -15.26
N ILE A 256 -17.55 -19.66 -15.71
CA ILE A 256 -18.17 -18.81 -16.74
C ILE A 256 -19.19 -17.95 -16.01
N THR A 257 -19.12 -16.62 -16.16
CA THR A 257 -20.04 -15.70 -15.49
C THR A 257 -20.91 -14.96 -16.51
N GLU A 258 -22.00 -14.37 -16.06
CA GLU A 258 -22.94 -13.59 -16.86
C GLU A 258 -22.26 -12.50 -17.69
N THR A 259 -22.74 -12.28 -18.92
CA THR A 259 -22.20 -11.28 -19.86
C THR A 259 -22.20 -9.90 -19.23
N GLY A 260 -21.09 -9.16 -19.39
CA GLY A 260 -20.90 -7.82 -18.82
C GLY A 260 -20.41 -7.79 -17.38
N ARG A 261 -20.39 -8.92 -16.66
CA ARG A 261 -19.81 -8.98 -15.31
C ARG A 261 -18.31 -8.71 -15.37
N LYS A 262 -17.84 -7.78 -14.54
CA LYS A 262 -16.40 -7.54 -14.33
C LYS A 262 -15.85 -8.51 -13.28
N VAL A 263 -14.73 -9.13 -13.60
CA VAL A 263 -14.04 -10.09 -12.73
C VAL A 263 -12.62 -9.62 -12.49
N LEU A 264 -12.27 -9.39 -11.22
CA LEU A 264 -10.88 -9.13 -10.84
C LEU A 264 -10.12 -10.45 -10.80
N VAL A 265 -9.05 -10.57 -11.57
CA VAL A 265 -8.26 -11.80 -11.65
C VAL A 265 -6.98 -11.70 -10.84
N LEU A 266 -6.31 -10.55 -10.86
CA LEU A 266 -5.09 -10.30 -10.10
C LEU A 266 -5.18 -8.91 -9.49
N GLY A 267 -5.13 -8.82 -8.16
CA GLY A 267 -5.20 -7.54 -7.45
C GLY A 267 -3.91 -6.73 -7.54
N ASN A 268 -2.78 -7.43 -7.70
CA ASN A 268 -1.47 -6.80 -7.75
C ASN A 268 -0.54 -7.49 -8.78
N PRO A 269 -0.75 -7.22 -10.09
CA PRO A 269 -0.06 -7.94 -11.17
C PRO A 269 1.46 -7.69 -11.23
N ASP A 270 1.97 -6.55 -10.76
CA ASP A 270 3.42 -6.28 -10.74
C ASP A 270 4.10 -6.72 -9.43
N GLY A 271 3.57 -7.81 -8.83
CA GLY A 271 3.87 -8.36 -7.51
C GLY A 271 5.29 -8.86 -7.23
N LYS A 272 6.33 -8.24 -7.80
CA LYS A 272 7.74 -8.53 -7.47
C LYS A 272 8.54 -7.32 -7.02
N GLY A 273 7.95 -6.30 -6.40
CA GLY A 273 8.71 -5.20 -5.78
C GLY A 273 9.78 -4.54 -6.67
N ASN A 274 9.65 -4.69 -7.99
CA ASN A 274 10.66 -4.41 -9.01
C ASN A 274 10.26 -3.25 -9.91
N LEU A 275 9.08 -2.66 -9.69
CA LEU A 275 8.82 -1.33 -10.21
C LEU A 275 9.69 -0.37 -9.39
N SER A 276 10.62 0.29 -10.07
CA SER A 276 11.22 1.51 -9.56
C SER A 276 10.06 2.43 -9.17
N GLU A 277 10.17 3.10 -8.03
CA GLU A 277 9.21 4.17 -7.68
C GLU A 277 9.12 5.23 -8.79
N GLU A 278 10.08 5.29 -9.74
CA GLU A 278 10.06 6.16 -10.92
C GLU A 278 8.71 6.20 -11.66
N VAL A 279 7.97 5.08 -11.71
CA VAL A 279 6.58 5.04 -12.21
C VAL A 279 5.62 5.00 -11.02
N PRO A 280 4.58 5.85 -10.97
CA PRO A 280 3.56 5.75 -9.92
C PRO A 280 3.01 4.32 -9.83
N ASN A 281 3.11 3.72 -8.64
CA ASN A 281 2.51 2.41 -8.36
C ASN A 281 0.98 2.43 -8.47
N TYR A 282 0.39 3.62 -8.43
CA TYR A 282 -1.03 3.88 -8.59
C TYR A 282 -1.26 4.48 -9.96
N SER A 283 -2.27 3.99 -10.65
CA SER A 283 -2.47 4.29 -12.07
C SER A 283 -3.77 5.00 -12.36
N GLU A 284 -4.72 5.06 -11.43
CA GLU A 284 -6.04 5.65 -11.69
C GLU A 284 -6.58 6.47 -10.53
N ASN A 285 -7.23 7.58 -10.86
CA ASN A 285 -8.06 8.35 -9.93
C ASN A 285 -9.41 7.64 -9.76
N VAL A 286 -9.72 7.27 -8.53
CA VAL A 286 -10.96 6.56 -8.15
C VAL A 286 -11.71 7.29 -7.04
N THR A 287 -11.46 8.59 -6.90
CA THR A 287 -12.04 9.43 -5.84
C THR A 287 -13.57 9.27 -5.76
N GLN A 288 -14.26 9.29 -6.91
CA GLN A 288 -15.72 9.17 -6.97
C GLN A 288 -16.23 7.74 -6.82
N LEU A 289 -15.37 6.73 -6.98
CA LEU A 289 -15.74 5.32 -6.91
C LEU A 289 -15.85 4.81 -5.47
N ILE A 290 -15.10 5.42 -4.53
CA ILE A 290 -15.07 4.98 -3.13
C ILE A 290 -16.42 5.23 -2.45
N CYS A 291 -17.05 4.18 -1.93
CA CYS A 291 -18.34 4.27 -1.27
C CYS A 291 -18.30 5.08 0.05
N PRO A 292 -19.43 5.65 0.50
CA PRO A 292 -19.49 6.44 1.73
C PRO A 292 -19.00 5.70 2.99
N ASP A 293 -19.26 4.40 3.11
CA ASP A 293 -18.86 3.61 4.27
C ASP A 293 -17.34 3.43 4.36
N ILE A 294 -16.67 3.20 3.22
CA ILE A 294 -15.21 3.16 3.17
C ILE A 294 -14.63 4.52 3.54
N ARG A 295 -15.18 5.61 2.97
CA ARG A 295 -14.74 6.99 3.30
C ARG A 295 -14.85 7.27 4.79
N LYS A 296 -15.97 6.88 5.42
CA LYS A 296 -16.22 7.05 6.84
C LYS A 296 -15.26 6.21 7.70
N ALA A 297 -15.05 4.94 7.34
CA ALA A 297 -14.13 4.06 8.06
C ALA A 297 -12.68 4.57 8.01
N ALA A 298 -12.22 4.97 6.83
CA ALA A 298 -10.88 5.53 6.63
C ALA A 298 -10.70 6.89 7.32
N GLY A 299 -11.72 7.76 7.27
CA GLY A 299 -11.70 9.04 8.00
C GLY A 299 -11.68 8.85 9.51
N LYS A 300 -12.42 7.88 10.06
CA LYS A 300 -12.37 7.52 11.48
C LYS A 300 -10.98 6.97 11.85
N ALA A 301 -10.36 6.17 10.98
CA ALA A 301 -9.00 5.67 11.20
C ALA A 301 -7.98 6.84 11.27
N ALA A 302 -8.03 7.78 10.33
CA ALA A 302 -7.20 8.99 10.37
C ALA A 302 -7.41 9.81 11.66
N GLY A 303 -8.68 9.97 12.07
CA GLY A 303 -9.06 10.71 13.27
C GLY A 303 -8.59 10.07 14.57
N VAL A 304 -8.61 8.73 14.67
CA VAL A 304 -8.10 8.00 15.85
C VAL A 304 -6.59 8.17 16.03
N ILE A 305 -5.85 8.29 14.93
CA ILE A 305 -4.42 8.62 14.94
C ILE A 305 -4.19 10.12 15.19
N ASN A 306 -5.23 10.95 15.09
CA ASN A 306 -5.18 12.40 15.16
C ASN A 306 -4.24 13.01 14.10
N SER A 307 -4.15 12.40 12.92
CA SER A 307 -3.41 12.98 11.79
C SER A 307 -4.29 13.92 10.98
N GLN A 308 -3.77 15.13 10.75
CA GLN A 308 -4.40 16.13 9.89
C GLN A 308 -4.20 15.80 8.41
N PHE A 309 -3.10 15.15 8.04
CA PHE A 309 -2.80 14.81 6.65
C PHE A 309 -2.32 13.36 6.51
N ALA A 310 -3.27 12.49 6.17
CA ALA A 310 -3.07 11.05 6.18
C ALA A 310 -3.34 10.42 4.80
N GLY A 311 -2.49 9.48 4.39
CA GLY A 311 -2.76 8.52 3.33
C GLY A 311 -3.19 7.20 3.93
N ILE A 312 -4.44 6.81 3.74
CA ILE A 312 -5.01 5.56 4.22
C ILE A 312 -4.94 4.52 3.11
N ASP A 313 -4.14 3.48 3.32
CA ASP A 313 -4.04 2.38 2.37
C ASP A 313 -4.99 1.27 2.78
N LEU A 314 -5.74 0.75 1.80
CA LEU A 314 -6.66 -0.35 1.97
C LEU A 314 -6.59 -1.31 0.80
N ILE A 315 -6.99 -2.56 1.04
CA ILE A 315 -7.16 -3.57 0.01
C ILE A 315 -8.64 -3.95 -0.06
N THR A 316 -9.19 -4.02 -1.26
CA THR A 316 -10.55 -4.53 -1.50
C THR A 316 -10.70 -5.03 -2.94
N ILE A 317 -11.60 -6.01 -3.14
CA ILE A 317 -12.03 -6.44 -4.47
C ILE A 317 -13.09 -5.50 -5.07
N ASP A 318 -13.78 -4.72 -4.23
CA ASP A 318 -14.83 -3.81 -4.65
C ASP A 318 -14.85 -2.56 -3.73
N PRO A 319 -14.47 -1.38 -4.23
CA PRO A 319 -14.47 -0.13 -3.47
C PRO A 319 -15.87 0.53 -3.40
N THR A 320 -16.88 -0.03 -4.07
CA THR A 320 -18.23 0.53 -4.15
C THR A 320 -19.16 0.04 -3.03
N VAL A 321 -18.73 -0.93 -2.25
CA VAL A 321 -19.44 -1.49 -1.09
C VAL A 321 -18.58 -1.41 0.18
N PRO A 322 -19.14 -1.55 1.40
CA PRO A 322 -18.36 -1.54 2.64
C PRO A 322 -17.22 -2.58 2.65
N LEU A 323 -16.12 -2.30 3.38
CA LEU A 323 -14.97 -3.22 3.46
C LEU A 323 -15.36 -4.60 3.98
N GLN A 324 -16.32 -4.69 4.89
CA GLN A 324 -16.78 -5.94 5.46
C GLN A 324 -17.48 -6.82 4.41
N GLU A 325 -18.21 -6.20 3.48
CA GLU A 325 -18.93 -6.88 2.40
C GLU A 325 -17.95 -7.36 1.31
N SER A 326 -17.01 -6.50 0.93
CA SER A 326 -15.96 -6.79 -0.06
C SER A 326 -14.78 -7.60 0.50
N ARG A 327 -14.82 -7.98 1.79
CA ARG A 327 -13.73 -8.66 2.51
C ARG A 327 -12.40 -7.89 2.47
N GLY A 328 -12.48 -6.57 2.35
CA GLY A 328 -11.35 -5.66 2.39
C GLY A 328 -10.91 -5.28 3.81
N SER A 329 -9.79 -4.58 3.91
CA SER A 329 -9.29 -4.00 5.16
C SER A 329 -8.43 -2.77 4.89
N ILE A 330 -8.40 -1.85 5.87
CA ILE A 330 -7.32 -0.87 6.00
C ILE A 330 -6.06 -1.65 6.40
N ILE A 331 -4.94 -1.35 5.73
CA ILE A 331 -3.66 -2.05 5.91
C ILE A 331 -2.54 -1.16 6.46
N GLU A 332 -2.65 0.15 6.25
CA GLU A 332 -1.63 1.11 6.66
C GLU A 332 -2.21 2.54 6.73
N ILE A 333 -1.69 3.33 7.66
CA ILE A 333 -1.96 4.76 7.78
C ILE A 333 -0.61 5.46 7.62
N ASN A 334 -0.50 6.31 6.61
CA ASN A 334 0.75 7.01 6.28
C ASN A 334 0.60 8.50 6.59
N THR A 335 1.48 9.04 7.44
CA THR A 335 1.64 10.50 7.60
C THR A 335 2.66 11.04 6.61
N THR A 336 2.63 12.35 6.33
CA THR A 336 3.38 12.95 5.21
C THR A 336 3.20 12.17 3.90
N PRO A 337 1.95 11.81 3.53
CA PRO A 337 1.69 10.93 2.40
C PRO A 337 2.28 11.52 1.12
N GLY A 338 3.01 10.68 0.39
CA GLY A 338 3.64 11.09 -0.86
C GLY A 338 2.62 11.45 -1.92
N LEU A 339 2.48 12.75 -2.21
CA LEU A 339 1.55 13.28 -3.21
C LEU A 339 1.83 12.79 -4.65
N HIS A 340 3.06 12.34 -4.94
CA HIS A 340 3.40 11.70 -6.21
C HIS A 340 2.55 10.46 -6.55
N HIS A 341 1.90 9.82 -5.57
CA HIS A 341 0.93 8.75 -5.82
C HIS A 341 -0.44 9.26 -6.32
N HIS A 342 -0.63 10.59 -6.31
CA HIS A 342 -1.83 11.31 -6.68
C HIS A 342 -1.62 12.21 -7.90
N SER A 343 -0.62 11.90 -8.73
CA SER A 343 -0.26 12.66 -9.92
C SER A 343 -0.16 11.72 -11.13
N ASN A 344 -0.39 12.26 -12.33
CA ASN A 344 -0.26 11.52 -13.60
C ASN A 344 -1.13 10.25 -13.67
N LEU A 345 -2.37 10.33 -13.15
CA LEU A 345 -3.28 9.19 -13.11
C LEU A 345 -4.18 9.15 -14.35
N ILE A 346 -4.68 7.96 -14.66
CA ILE A 346 -5.81 7.80 -15.58
C ILE A 346 -7.07 8.38 -14.90
N ASN A 347 -7.88 9.10 -15.68
CA ASN A 347 -9.07 9.83 -15.23
C ASN A 347 -8.78 10.92 -14.17
N ASP A 348 -7.58 11.48 -14.19
CA ASP A 348 -7.23 12.56 -13.28
C ASP A 348 -7.76 13.91 -13.75
N ASP A 349 -8.00 14.79 -12.79
CA ASP A 349 -8.28 16.20 -13.03
C ASP A 349 -7.08 17.01 -12.55
N GLU A 350 -6.19 17.36 -13.47
CA GLU A 350 -4.96 18.10 -13.16
C GLU A 350 -5.22 19.49 -12.56
N GLU A 351 -6.40 20.08 -12.82
CA GLU A 351 -6.78 21.37 -12.24
C GLU A 351 -7.16 21.22 -10.76
N ASN A 352 -7.63 20.04 -10.35
CA ASN A 352 -8.06 19.74 -8.98
C ASN A 352 -7.06 18.88 -8.19
N HIS A 353 -5.78 18.94 -8.55
CA HIS A 353 -4.71 18.19 -7.89
C HIS A 353 -4.70 18.41 -6.36
N PRO A 354 -4.52 17.36 -5.53
CA PRO A 354 -4.62 17.48 -4.07
C PRO A 354 -3.61 18.44 -3.44
N ALA A 355 -2.44 18.67 -4.06
CA ALA A 355 -1.47 19.68 -3.61
C ALA A 355 -2.10 21.08 -3.45
N VAL A 356 -3.04 21.45 -4.32
CA VAL A 356 -3.75 22.73 -4.28
C VAL A 356 -4.63 22.80 -3.03
N LYS A 357 -5.35 21.71 -2.72
CA LYS A 357 -6.21 21.64 -1.52
C LYS A 357 -5.39 21.71 -0.24
N VAL A 358 -4.25 21.02 -0.20
CA VAL A 358 -3.30 21.06 0.93
C VAL A 358 -2.72 22.45 1.11
N LEU A 359 -2.24 23.07 0.03
CA LEU A 359 -1.64 24.40 0.09
C LEU A 359 -2.65 25.48 0.47
N ARG A 360 -3.87 25.41 -0.08
CA ARG A 360 -4.99 26.29 0.30
C ARG A 360 -5.25 26.22 1.80
N HIS A 361 -5.24 25.00 2.36
CA HIS A 361 -5.43 24.78 3.79
C HIS A 361 -4.28 25.37 4.62
N LEU A 362 -3.03 25.10 4.26
CA LEU A 362 -1.84 25.63 4.95
C LEU A 362 -1.80 27.16 4.97
N LEU A 363 -2.18 27.79 3.86
CA LEU A 363 -2.24 29.25 3.73
C LEU A 363 -3.59 29.84 4.22
N GLN A 364 -4.50 29.01 4.73
CA GLN A 364 -5.81 29.39 5.24
C GLN A 364 -6.66 30.21 4.25
N ILE A 365 -6.47 29.99 2.95
CA ILE A 365 -7.12 30.78 1.90
C ILE A 365 -8.62 30.44 1.87
N THR A 366 -9.46 31.45 2.07
CA THR A 366 -10.92 31.35 2.12
C THR A 366 -11.51 31.92 0.84
N HIS A 367 -11.61 31.12 -0.22
CA HIS A 367 -12.33 31.46 -1.45
C HIS A 367 -13.09 30.26 -1.97
#